data_AF-A0A3N7GKN6-F1
#
_entry.id   AF-A0A3N7GKN6-F1
#
_cell.length_a   1.000
_cell.length_b   1.000
_cell.length_c   1.000
_cell.angle_alpha   90.00
_cell.angle_beta   90.00
_cell.angle_gamma   90.00
#
_symmetry.space_group_name_H-M   'P 1'
#
loop_
_entity.id
_entity.type
_entity.pdbx_description
1 polymer ?
#
loop_
_entity_poly.entity_id
_entity_poly.type
_entity_poly.pdbx_seq_one_letter_code
_entity_poly.pdbx_strand_id
1 'polypeptide(L)'
;MLLVFSGAIVMGAISVFIGLLATGVSMGSVEETLSDSISNIGFLKIVQAGSSIGMFVLPALLMGVIEKHRHTYLDFRTGVNPSLWFLVVAILFFSAPVFEQAIKLNEQMRLPEVLSGVENWMKVKEAEQKRLTDLLLS
;
A
#
# COMPACT_ATOMS: atom_id res chain seq x y z
N MET A 1 9.09 0.67 -13.82
CA MET A 1 7.78 0.00 -13.70
C MET A 1 7.89 -1.52 -13.61
N LEU A 2 8.57 -2.22 -14.52
CA LEU A 2 8.73 -3.69 -14.43
C LEU A 2 9.34 -4.18 -13.11
N LEU A 3 10.41 -3.53 -12.62
CA LEU A 3 11.01 -3.86 -11.32
C LEU A 3 10.06 -3.69 -10.13
N VAL A 4 9.19 -2.68 -10.18
CA VAL A 4 8.21 -2.39 -9.12
C VAL A 4 7.15 -3.47 -9.07
N PHE A 5 6.56 -3.81 -10.22
CA PHE A 5 5.57 -4.88 -10.30
C PHE A 5 6.17 -6.25 -9.94
N SER A 6 7.36 -6.56 -10.43
CA SER A 6 8.06 -7.80 -10.07
C SER A 6 8.36 -7.87 -8.57
N GLY A 7 8.84 -6.78 -7.97
CA GLY A 7 9.12 -6.73 -6.54
C GLY A 7 7.87 -6.86 -5.67
N ALA A 8 6.78 -6.20 -6.05
CA ALA A 8 5.49 -6.31 -5.38
C ALA A 8 4.94 -7.75 -5.43
N ILE A 9 5.03 -8.42 -6.59
CA ILE A 9 4.56 -9.80 -6.74
C ILE A 9 5.40 -10.76 -5.90
N VAL A 10 6.74 -10.68 -5.97
CA VAL A 10 7.63 -11.60 -5.27
C VAL A 10 7.51 -11.44 -3.75
N MET A 11 7.59 -10.20 -3.24
CA MET A 11 7.44 -9.98 -1.80
C MET A 11 6.01 -10.20 -1.33
N GLY A 12 5.01 -9.89 -2.15
CA GLY A 12 3.61 -10.21 -1.83
C GLY A 12 3.41 -11.71 -1.63
N ALA A 13 3.93 -12.55 -2.53
CA ALA A 13 3.86 -14.01 -2.40
C ALA A 13 4.59 -14.52 -1.14
N ILE A 14 5.79 -13.98 -0.85
CA ILE A 14 6.53 -14.30 0.37
C ILE A 14 5.73 -13.87 1.62
N SER A 15 5.08 -12.72 1.58
CA SER A 15 4.31 -12.18 2.70
C SER A 15 3.06 -13.02 2.98
N VAL A 16 2.42 -13.55 1.94
CA VAL A 16 1.32 -14.52 2.08
C VAL A 16 1.83 -15.81 2.74
N PHE A 17 2.99 -16.32 2.31
CA PHE A 17 3.59 -17.50 2.92
C PHE A 17 3.94 -17.29 4.41
N ILE A 18 4.55 -16.16 4.74
CA ILE A 18 4.85 -15.79 6.13
C ILE A 18 3.55 -15.60 6.93
N GLY A 19 2.54 -14.94 6.34
CA GLY A 19 1.24 -14.73 6.96
C GLY A 19 0.55 -16.05 7.29
N LEU A 20 0.55 -17.02 6.38
CA LEU A 20 0.02 -18.36 6.59
C LEU A 20 0.68 -19.05 7.78
N LEU A 21 2.01 -19.03 7.85
CA LEU A 21 2.76 -19.64 8.96
C LEU A 21 2.53 -18.94 10.30
N ALA A 22 2.46 -17.61 10.30
CA ALA A 22 2.32 -16.81 11.51
C ALA A 22 0.91 -16.83 12.11
N THR A 23 -0.13 -16.96 11.26
CA THR A 23 -1.53 -16.84 11.67
C THR A 23 -2.30 -18.16 11.62
N GLY A 24 -1.70 -19.23 11.07
CA GLY A 24 -2.32 -20.55 10.99
C GLY A 24 -3.46 -20.65 9.97
N VAL A 25 -3.62 -19.66 9.09
CA VAL A 25 -4.64 -19.64 8.03
C VAL A 25 -4.38 -20.80 7.05
N SER A 26 -5.46 -21.44 6.59
CA SER A 26 -5.39 -22.51 5.59
C SER A 26 -5.12 -21.93 4.20
N MET A 27 -4.31 -22.60 3.39
CA MET A 27 -4.06 -22.21 2.00
C MET A 27 -5.36 -22.11 1.17
N GLY A 28 -6.38 -22.92 1.50
CA GLY A 28 -7.68 -22.91 0.82
C GLY A 28 -8.58 -21.73 1.19
N SER A 29 -8.31 -21.04 2.29
CA SER A 29 -9.10 -19.89 2.75
C SER A 29 -8.38 -18.56 2.50
N VAL A 30 -7.26 -18.54 1.77
CA VAL A 30 -6.46 -17.32 1.53
C VAL A 30 -7.28 -16.28 0.77
N GLU A 31 -8.01 -16.69 -0.27
CA GLU A 31 -8.88 -15.78 -1.03
C GLU A 31 -9.99 -15.21 -0.15
N GLU A 32 -10.62 -16.05 0.68
CA GLU A 32 -11.64 -15.64 1.64
C GLU A 32 -11.05 -14.75 2.74
N THR A 33 -9.81 -14.98 3.17
CA THR A 33 -9.15 -14.16 4.21
C THR A 33 -8.70 -12.80 3.65
N LEU A 34 -8.32 -12.75 2.37
CA LEU A 34 -7.97 -11.51 1.67
C LEU A 34 -9.21 -10.67 1.35
N SER A 35 -10.36 -11.32 1.08
CA SER A 35 -11.62 -10.64 0.74
C SER A 35 -12.50 -10.36 1.96
N ASP A 36 -12.61 -11.29 2.91
CA ASP A 36 -13.26 -11.11 4.19
C ASP A 36 -12.25 -10.74 5.28
N SER A 37 -12.08 -9.43 5.39
CA SER A 37 -11.07 -8.78 6.21
C SER A 37 -11.21 -9.01 7.73
N ILE A 38 -12.34 -9.57 8.17
CA ILE A 38 -12.60 -9.85 9.59
C ILE A 38 -11.92 -11.14 10.06
N SER A 39 -11.70 -12.09 9.16
CA SER A 39 -11.23 -13.44 9.52
C SER A 39 -9.85 -13.46 10.17
N ASN A 40 -8.91 -12.62 9.73
CA ASN A 40 -7.58 -12.53 10.35
C ASN A 40 -6.87 -11.20 10.05
N ILE A 41 -7.09 -10.21 10.92
CA ILE A 41 -6.48 -8.87 10.82
C ILE A 41 -4.94 -8.96 10.81
N GLY A 42 -4.36 -9.89 11.59
CA GLY A 42 -2.91 -10.11 11.63
C GLY A 42 -2.34 -10.53 10.28
N PHE A 43 -3.04 -11.44 9.59
CA PHE A 43 -2.65 -11.89 8.24
C PHE A 43 -2.66 -10.72 7.26
N LEU A 44 -3.72 -9.92 7.25
CA LEU A 44 -3.83 -8.75 6.38
C LEU A 44 -2.72 -7.73 6.63
N LYS A 45 -2.43 -7.41 7.90
CA LYS A 45 -1.34 -6.48 8.26
C LYS A 45 0.00 -6.98 7.73
N ILE A 46 0.31 -8.27 7.84
CA ILE A 46 1.55 -8.88 7.33
C ILE A 46 1.62 -8.81 5.80
N VAL A 47 0.56 -9.23 5.12
CA VAL A 47 0.51 -9.26 3.65
C VAL A 47 0.64 -7.85 3.08
N GLN A 48 -0.07 -6.87 3.62
CA GLN A 48 -0.01 -5.49 3.15
C GLN A 48 1.35 -4.84 3.43
N ALA A 49 1.92 -5.06 4.62
CA ALA A 49 3.23 -4.52 4.97
C ALA A 49 4.32 -5.06 4.05
N GLY A 50 4.39 -6.38 3.87
CA GLY A 50 5.43 -6.99 3.04
C GLY A 50 5.25 -6.71 1.55
N SER A 51 4.01 -6.62 1.05
CA SER A 51 3.73 -6.16 -0.32
C SER A 51 4.20 -4.71 -0.54
N SER A 52 3.97 -3.84 0.44
CA SER A 52 4.42 -2.43 0.39
C SER A 52 5.94 -2.32 0.40
N ILE A 53 6.63 -3.13 1.21
CA ILE A 53 8.10 -3.21 1.21
C ILE A 53 8.60 -3.66 -0.17
N GLY A 54 7.97 -4.66 -0.78
CA GLY A 54 8.30 -5.12 -2.13
C GLY A 54 8.10 -4.08 -3.22
N MET A 55 7.08 -3.23 -3.07
CA MET A 55 6.75 -2.22 -4.06
C MET A 55 7.66 -0.98 -3.95
N PHE A 56 8.03 -0.56 -2.74
CA PHE A 56 8.76 0.70 -2.52
C PHE A 56 10.24 0.51 -2.18
N VAL A 57 10.59 -0.46 -1.34
CA VAL A 57 11.96 -0.63 -0.82
C VAL A 57 12.80 -1.44 -1.81
N LEU A 58 12.27 -2.57 -2.28
CA LEU A 58 13.02 -3.47 -3.14
C LEU A 58 13.51 -2.82 -4.45
N PRO A 59 12.69 -2.05 -5.20
CA PRO A 59 13.15 -1.43 -6.43
C PRO A 59 14.22 -0.36 -6.18
N ALA A 60 14.11 0.40 -5.09
CA ALA A 60 15.12 1.39 -4.72
C ALA A 60 16.48 0.74 -4.42
N LEU A 61 16.48 -0.36 -3.67
CA LEU A 61 17.70 -1.13 -3.38
C LEU A 61 18.29 -1.77 -4.64
N LEU A 62 17.46 -2.39 -5.48
CA LEU A 62 17.90 -3.00 -6.73
C LEU A 62 18.50 -1.96 -7.68
N MET A 63 17.90 -0.77 -7.78
CA MET A 63 18.44 0.32 -8.58
C MET A 63 19.84 0.73 -8.12
N GLY A 64 20.05 0.83 -6.79
CA GLY A 64 21.37 1.12 -6.22
C GLY A 64 22.44 0.07 -6.56
N VAL A 65 22.04 -1.21 -6.71
CA VAL A 65 22.96 -2.29 -7.12
C VAL A 65 23.23 -2.25 -8.63
N ILE A 66 22.20 -2.02 -9.45
CA ILE A 66 22.31 -2.01 -10.91
C ILE A 66 23.09 -0.78 -11.42
N GLU A 67 22.83 0.41 -10.86
CA GLU A 67 23.42 1.67 -11.33
C GLU A 67 24.77 2.03 -10.71
N LYS A 68 25.37 1.14 -9.91
CA LYS A 68 26.61 1.34 -9.13
C LYS A 68 27.80 1.94 -9.91
N HIS A 69 27.79 1.87 -11.24
CA HIS A 69 28.91 2.28 -12.10
C HIS A 69 28.74 3.64 -12.80
N ARG A 70 27.58 4.31 -12.72
CA ARG A 70 27.32 5.51 -13.54
C ARG A 70 26.86 6.73 -12.76
N HIS A 71 26.04 6.56 -11.72
CA HIS A 71 25.60 7.62 -10.82
C HIS A 71 25.35 7.08 -9.41
N THR A 72 25.67 7.85 -8.37
CA THR A 72 25.32 7.49 -6.99
C THR A 72 23.82 7.72 -6.79
N TYR A 73 23.00 6.73 -7.15
CA TYR A 73 21.54 6.81 -7.06
C TYR A 73 21.03 6.70 -5.62
N LEU A 74 21.64 5.82 -4.82
CA LEU A 74 21.27 5.56 -3.43
C LEU A 74 22.54 5.61 -2.56
N ASP A 75 22.78 6.74 -1.88
CA ASP A 75 23.95 6.93 -1.02
C ASP A 75 23.55 7.05 0.45
N PHE A 76 23.87 6.01 1.23
CA PHE A 76 23.67 5.99 2.67
C PHE A 76 24.84 6.60 3.47
N ARG A 77 25.93 7.01 2.81
CA ARG A 77 27.12 7.58 3.45
C ARG A 77 27.04 9.10 3.56
N THR A 78 26.27 9.74 2.69
CA THR A 78 25.99 11.17 2.75
C THR A 78 25.14 11.52 3.96
N GLY A 79 25.62 12.46 4.78
CA GLY A 79 24.83 13.03 5.86
C GLY A 79 23.60 13.75 5.32
N VAL A 80 22.42 13.42 5.86
CA VAL A 80 21.16 14.07 5.49
C VAL A 80 21.04 15.40 6.24
N ASN A 81 20.70 16.48 5.55
CA ASN A 81 20.46 17.77 6.20
C ASN A 81 19.29 17.65 7.19
N PRO A 82 19.46 17.99 8.49
CA PRO A 82 18.39 17.93 9.48
C PRO A 82 17.13 18.71 9.10
N SER A 83 17.23 19.76 8.29
CA SER A 83 16.06 20.52 7.81
C SER A 83 15.14 19.69 6.91
N LEU A 84 15.66 18.67 6.22
CA LEU A 84 14.86 17.78 5.39
C LEU A 84 13.93 16.91 6.23
N TRP A 85 14.35 16.52 7.44
CA TRP A 85 13.47 15.79 8.36
C TRP A 85 12.27 16.63 8.77
N PHE A 86 12.51 17.91 9.09
CA PHE A 86 11.42 18.83 9.39
C PHE A 86 10.50 19.02 8.18
N LEU A 87 11.07 19.16 6.98
CA LEU A 87 10.29 19.27 5.74
C LEU A 87 9.41 18.03 5.49
N VAL A 88 9.96 16.81 5.68
CA VAL A 88 9.20 15.56 5.52
C VAL A 88 8.03 15.49 6.50
N VAL A 89 8.26 15.80 7.78
CA VAL A 89 7.20 15.83 8.80
C VAL A 89 6.16 16.89 8.48
N ALA A 90 6.58 18.08 8.04
CA ALA A 90 5.67 19.14 7.63
C ALA A 90 4.80 18.69 6.44
N ILE A 91 5.40 18.10 5.40
CA ILE A 91 4.64 17.58 4.26
C ILE A 91 3.63 16.55 4.73
N LEU A 92 4.03 15.56 5.54
CA LEU A 92 3.11 14.53 6.07
C LEU A 92 1.93 15.16 6.83
N PHE A 93 2.20 16.13 7.70
CA PHE A 93 1.17 16.79 8.50
C PHE A 93 0.21 17.63 7.64
N PHE A 94 0.74 18.43 6.71
CA PHE A 94 -0.07 19.31 5.86
C PHE A 94 -0.74 18.57 4.69
N SER A 95 -0.34 17.34 4.38
CA SER A 95 -1.02 16.50 3.37
C SER A 95 -2.34 15.94 3.87
N ALA A 96 -2.48 15.70 5.18
CA ALA A 96 -3.70 15.17 5.79
C ALA A 96 -4.98 15.96 5.41
N PRO A 97 -5.05 17.30 5.55
CA PRO A 97 -6.22 18.06 5.14
C PRO A 97 -6.47 18.06 3.62
N VAL A 98 -5.44 17.86 2.80
CA VAL A 98 -5.58 17.73 1.35
C VAL A 98 -6.25 16.40 1.00
N PHE A 99 -5.84 15.31 1.65
CA PHE A 99 -6.46 14.00 1.48
C PHE A 99 -7.92 13.99 1.92
N GLU A 100 -8.23 14.61 3.06
CA GLU A 100 -9.62 14.72 3.55
C GLU A 100 -10.54 15.44 2.55
N GLN A 101 -10.04 16.51 1.90
CA GLN A 101 -10.81 17.19 0.86
C GLN A 101 -10.99 16.34 -0.40
N ALA A 102 -9.97 15.58 -0.79
CA ALA A 102 -10.05 14.66 -1.92
C ALA A 102 -11.09 13.55 -1.67
N ILE A 103 -11.16 13.02 -0.44
CA ILE A 103 -12.16 12.03 -0.03
C ILE A 103 -13.57 12.62 -0.13
N LYS A 104 -13.81 13.79 0.46
CA LYS A 104 -15.11 14.47 0.38
C LYS A 104 -15.55 14.74 -1.05
N LEU A 105 -14.61 15.12 -1.91
CA LEU A 105 -14.88 15.32 -3.33
C LEU A 105 -15.29 14.00 -3.99
N ASN A 106 -14.63 12.89 -3.65
CA ASN A 106 -14.94 11.56 -4.15
C ASN A 106 -16.36 11.12 -3.74
N GLU A 107 -16.69 11.24 -2.46
CA GLU A 107 -18.01 10.88 -1.89
C GLU A 107 -19.15 11.71 -2.52
N GLN A 108 -18.88 12.95 -2.94
CA GLN A 108 -19.85 13.84 -3.57
C GLN A 108 -20.01 13.64 -5.08
N MET A 109 -19.19 12.79 -5.71
CA MET A 109 -19.28 12.55 -7.14
C MET A 109 -20.62 11.89 -7.51
N ARG A 110 -21.38 12.56 -8.37
CA ARG A 110 -22.60 12.03 -8.98
C ARG A 110 -22.37 11.89 -10.47
N LEU A 111 -22.40 10.66 -10.97
CA LEU A 111 -22.17 10.39 -12.38
C LEU A 111 -23.49 10.47 -13.15
N PRO A 112 -23.44 10.80 -14.46
CA PRO A 112 -24.63 10.77 -15.31
C PRO A 112 -25.21 9.35 -15.38
N GLU A 113 -26.51 9.24 -15.69
CA GLU A 113 -27.28 7.98 -15.65
C GLU A 113 -26.68 6.85 -16.49
N VAL A 114 -26.03 7.19 -17.63
CA VAL A 114 -25.30 6.26 -18.50
C VAL A 114 -24.15 5.55 -17.79
N LEU A 115 -23.61 6.16 -16.73
CA LEU A 115 -22.50 5.64 -15.91
C LEU A 115 -22.96 5.16 -14.53
N SER A 116 -24.26 5.00 -14.30
CA SER A 116 -24.82 4.53 -13.01
C SER A 116 -24.23 3.19 -12.55
N GLY A 117 -23.91 2.28 -13.47
CA GLY A 117 -23.21 1.02 -13.15
C GLY A 117 -21.80 1.25 -12.58
N VAL A 118 -21.06 2.23 -13.10
CA VAL A 118 -19.74 2.61 -12.58
C VAL A 118 -19.88 3.30 -11.23
N GLU A 119 -20.86 4.17 -11.06
CA GLU A 119 -21.15 4.82 -9.77
C GLU A 119 -21.43 3.79 -8.68
N ASN A 120 -22.25 2.79 -8.97
CA ASN A 120 -22.55 1.73 -8.02
C ASN A 120 -21.29 0.90 -7.69
N TRP A 121 -20.48 0.56 -8.70
CA TRP A 121 -19.21 -0.13 -8.47
C TRP A 121 -18.25 0.68 -7.60
N MET A 122 -18.13 1.99 -7.83
CA MET A 122 -17.30 2.88 -7.01
C MET A 122 -17.77 2.90 -5.55
N LYS A 123 -19.08 3.05 -5.31
CA LYS A 123 -19.64 3.05 -3.94
C LYS A 123 -19.38 1.75 -3.19
N VAL A 124 -19.49 0.60 -3.87
CA VAL A 124 -19.15 -0.70 -3.26
C VAL A 124 -17.67 -0.75 -2.89
N LYS A 125 -16.78 -0.28 -3.78
CA LYS A 125 -15.34 -0.24 -3.52
C LYS A 125 -14.94 0.73 -2.41
N GLU A 126 -15.61 1.86 -2.31
CA GLU A 126 -15.41 2.82 -1.22
C GLU A 126 -15.81 2.23 0.13
N ALA A 127 -16.96 1.54 0.20
CA ALA A 127 -17.40 0.85 1.42
C ALA A 127 -16.43 -0.28 1.84
N GLU A 128 -15.93 -1.05 0.88
CA GLU A 128 -14.94 -2.11 1.09
C GLU A 128 -13.62 -1.53 1.64
N GLN A 129 -13.11 -0.46 1.02
CA GLN A 129 -11.86 0.20 1.45
C GLN A 129 -11.98 0.86 2.82
N LYS A 130 -13.12 1.45 3.14
CA LYS A 130 -13.39 2.02 4.46
C LYS A 130 -13.32 0.95 5.55
N ARG A 131 -14.02 -0.17 5.34
CA ARG A 131 -13.98 -1.32 6.26
C ARG A 131 -12.57 -1.86 6.46
N LEU A 132 -11.80 -2.02 5.38
CA LEU A 132 -10.40 -2.45 5.44
C LEU A 132 -9.54 -1.49 6.27
N THR A 133 -9.71 -0.19 6.05
CA THR A 133 -8.95 0.85 6.77
C THR A 133 -9.27 0.83 8.26
N ASP A 134 -10.55 0.73 8.62
CA ASP A 134 -10.99 0.65 10.02
C ASP A 134 -10.38 -0.58 10.72
N LEU A 135 -10.31 -1.72 10.04
CA LEU A 135 -9.70 -2.95 10.57
C LEU A 135 -8.18 -2.88 10.72
N LEU A 136 -7.50 -2.11 9.87
CA LEU A 136 -6.06 -1.89 10.01
C LEU A 136 -5.71 -0.99 11.20
N LEU A 137 -6.59 -0.01 11.48
CA LEU A 137 -6.44 0.95 12.57
C LEU A 137 -6.93 0.41 13.93
N SER A 138 -7.78 -0.62 13.93
CA SER A 138 -8.11 -1.41 15.14
C SER A 138 -6.96 -2.32 15.57
#